data_AF-A0A3A2ZH18-F1
#
_entry.id   AF-A0A3A2ZH18-F1
#
_cell.length_a   1.000
_cell.length_b   1.000
_cell.length_c   1.000
_cell.angle_alpha   90.00
_cell.angle_beta   90.00
_cell.angle_gamma   90.00
#
_symmetry.space_group_name_H-M   'P 1'
#
loop_
_entity.id
_entity.type
_entity.pdbx_description
1 polymer ?
#
loop_
_entity_poly.entity_id
_entity_poly.type
_entity_poly.pdbx_seq_one_letter_code
_entity_poly.pdbx_strand_id
1 'polypeptide(L)'
;MVVGVRDDGGLDVTVEELVERLSDEVRVVIFHGDNRFAAGILDEIKRFMDGQKTWNNIRHVNLGLLPSSSSAWENACNMVDKRFGGWVHVHENVDVQDIDKKRDEIVVELGKLWRDSQGDRIPVEHAVAECRHVEEVKTYAPGVMHCVFDIELLSPGIES
;
A
#
# COMPACT_ATOMS: atom_id res chain seq x y z
N MET A 1 13.41 -6.74 12.86
CA MET A 1 14.36 -5.61 12.98
C MET A 1 13.56 -4.32 13.11
N VAL A 2 14.01 -3.37 13.94
CA VAL A 2 13.40 -2.05 14.09
C VAL A 2 14.40 -0.99 13.63
N VAL A 3 13.92 0.00 12.88
CA VAL A 3 14.70 1.13 12.35
C VAL A 3 13.95 2.40 12.73
N GLY A 4 14.61 3.36 13.38
CA GLY A 4 13.98 4.65 13.67
C GLY A 4 13.90 5.51 12.42
N VAL A 5 12.79 6.24 12.30
CA VAL A 5 12.57 7.29 11.30
C VAL A 5 12.53 8.61 12.06
N ARG A 6 13.44 9.50 11.71
CA ARG A 6 13.57 10.84 12.30
C ARG A 6 12.49 11.77 11.77
N ASP A 7 12.34 12.93 12.41
CA ASP A 7 11.33 13.94 12.04
C ASP A 7 11.56 14.55 10.65
N ASP A 8 12.77 14.43 10.10
CA ASP A 8 13.12 14.84 8.73
C ASP A 8 12.85 13.75 7.68
N GLY A 9 12.33 12.59 8.09
CA GLY A 9 12.10 11.42 7.23
C GLY A 9 13.34 10.56 7.00
N GLY A 10 14.50 10.94 7.54
CA GLY A 10 15.72 10.14 7.47
C GLY A 10 15.68 8.94 8.40
N LEU A 11 16.38 7.87 8.03
CA LEU A 11 16.56 6.69 8.86
C LEU A 11 17.73 6.87 9.85
N ASP A 12 17.65 6.19 10.99
CA ASP A 12 18.75 6.13 11.97
C ASP A 12 20.00 5.39 11.47
N VAL A 13 19.84 4.61 10.39
CA VAL A 13 20.89 3.89 9.67
C VAL A 13 20.80 4.23 8.19
N THR A 14 21.87 4.07 7.42
CA THR A 14 21.76 4.25 5.97
C THR A 14 20.94 3.12 5.34
N VAL A 15 20.40 3.36 4.13
CA VAL A 15 19.72 2.30 3.38
C VAL A 15 20.67 1.13 3.06
N GLU A 16 21.95 1.41 2.80
CA GLU A 16 22.99 0.40 2.60
C GLU A 16 23.14 -0.48 3.86
N GLU A 17 23.39 0.14 5.02
CA GLU A 17 23.51 -0.58 6.30
C GLU A 17 22.24 -1.38 6.62
N LEU A 18 21.07 -0.84 6.30
CA LEU A 18 19.80 -1.53 6.47
C LEU A 18 19.73 -2.81 5.61
N VAL A 19 20.05 -2.69 4.32
CA VAL A 19 19.96 -3.79 3.36
C VAL A 19 21.00 -4.87 3.66
N GLU A 20 22.23 -4.50 4.04
CA GLU A 20 23.28 -5.44 4.45
C GLU A 20 22.90 -6.25 5.70
N ARG A 21 22.03 -5.71 6.55
CA ARG A 21 21.51 -6.40 7.74
C ARG A 21 20.32 -7.32 7.43
N LEU A 22 19.76 -7.26 6.22
CA LEU A 22 18.70 -8.19 5.82
C LEU A 22 19.29 -9.58 5.58
N SER A 23 18.64 -10.57 6.17
CA SER A 23 18.97 -11.99 6.01
C SER A 23 17.69 -12.80 6.14
N ASP A 24 17.75 -14.10 5.85
CA ASP A 24 16.59 -14.99 5.94
C ASP A 24 16.01 -15.10 7.37
N GLU A 25 16.80 -14.75 8.39
CA GLU A 25 16.34 -14.66 9.79
C GLU A 25 15.46 -13.42 10.04
N VAL A 26 15.63 -12.36 9.24
CA VAL A 26 14.85 -11.13 9.34
C VAL A 26 13.56 -11.26 8.53
N ARG A 27 12.49 -11.68 9.20
CA ARG A 27 11.16 -11.83 8.59
C ARG A 27 10.34 -10.55 8.54
N VAL A 28 10.64 -9.59 9.43
CA VAL A 28 9.90 -8.34 9.59
C VAL A 28 10.86 -7.19 9.87
N VAL A 29 10.68 -6.09 9.14
CA VAL A 29 11.34 -4.81 9.38
C VAL A 29 10.26 -3.80 9.78
N ILE A 30 10.49 -3.09 10.89
CA ILE A 30 9.58 -2.08 11.42
C ILE A 30 10.28 -0.74 11.32
N PHE A 31 9.66 0.21 10.61
CA PHE A 31 10.09 1.60 10.56
C PHE A 31 9.30 2.37 11.62
N HIS A 32 9.98 2.82 12.67
CA HIS A 32 9.37 3.50 13.79
C HIS A 32 9.48 5.02 13.63
N GLY A 33 8.40 5.65 13.18
CA GLY A 33 8.23 7.09 13.11
C GLY A 33 6.97 7.45 12.32
N ASP A 34 6.92 8.65 11.74
CA ASP A 34 5.73 9.11 11.02
C ASP A 34 5.59 8.42 9.65
N ASN A 35 4.43 7.79 9.42
CA ASN A 35 4.14 7.02 8.22
C ASN A 35 4.10 7.88 6.94
N ARG A 36 4.02 9.23 7.04
CA ARG A 36 4.10 10.11 5.88
C ARG A 36 5.37 9.93 5.04
N PHE A 37 6.45 9.44 5.66
CA PHE A 37 7.73 9.22 4.99
C PHE A 37 7.89 7.82 4.40
N ALA A 38 6.96 6.90 4.67
CA ALA A 38 7.10 5.49 4.32
C ALA A 38 7.32 5.26 2.82
N ALA A 39 6.64 6.03 1.97
CA ALA A 39 6.79 5.92 0.52
C ALA A 39 8.19 6.32 0.04
N GLY A 40 8.71 7.45 0.51
CA GLY A 40 10.06 7.90 0.16
C GLY A 40 11.14 6.95 0.64
N ILE A 41 11.00 6.44 1.87
CA ILE A 41 11.90 5.43 2.45
C ILE A 41 11.91 4.16 1.59
N LEU A 42 10.73 3.64 1.23
CA LEU A 42 10.63 2.42 0.46
C LEU A 42 11.08 2.60 -1.00
N ASP A 43 10.87 3.78 -1.58
CA ASP A 43 11.43 4.14 -2.89
C ASP A 43 12.96 4.16 -2.87
N GLU A 44 13.58 4.68 -1.81
CA GLU A 44 15.04 4.68 -1.65
C GLU A 44 15.58 3.26 -1.51
N ILE A 45 14.96 2.44 -0.65
CA ILE A 45 15.31 1.02 -0.49
C ILE A 45 15.16 0.27 -1.81
N LYS A 46 14.05 0.46 -2.51
CA LYS A 46 13.81 -0.16 -3.81
C LYS A 46 14.89 0.22 -4.82
N ARG A 47 15.23 1.50 -4.96
CA ARG A 47 16.29 1.96 -5.89
C ARG A 47 17.63 1.32 -5.58
N PHE A 48 17.99 1.21 -4.30
CA PHE A 48 19.22 0.57 -3.87
C PHE A 48 19.23 -0.94 -4.20
N MET A 49 18.16 -1.66 -3.83
CA MET A 49 18.04 -3.10 -4.05
C MET A 49 17.86 -3.49 -5.53
N ASP A 50 17.17 -2.67 -6.33
CA ASP A 50 17.05 -2.85 -7.79
C ASP A 50 18.43 -2.80 -8.46
N GLY A 51 19.32 -1.89 -7.99
CA GLY A 51 20.72 -1.84 -8.43
C GLY A 51 21.50 -3.13 -8.17
N GLN A 52 21.09 -3.90 -7.15
CA GLN A 52 21.65 -5.20 -6.80
C GLN A 52 20.86 -6.39 -7.36
N LYS A 53 19.72 -6.15 -8.02
CA LYS A 53 18.75 -7.17 -8.49
C LYS A 53 18.20 -8.07 -7.37
N THR A 54 18.06 -7.51 -6.16
CA THR A 54 17.56 -8.24 -4.97
C THR A 54 16.17 -7.80 -4.53
N TRP A 55 15.59 -6.80 -5.20
CA TRP A 55 14.23 -6.33 -4.90
C TRP A 55 13.17 -7.38 -5.28
N ASN A 56 12.22 -7.58 -4.36
CA ASN A 56 11.04 -8.40 -4.61
C ASN A 56 9.80 -7.54 -4.79
N ASN A 57 8.92 -7.97 -5.67
CA ASN A 57 7.69 -7.26 -5.97
C ASN A 57 6.71 -7.26 -4.79
N ILE A 58 6.13 -6.10 -4.50
CA ILE A 58 5.10 -5.93 -3.48
C ILE A 58 3.75 -6.33 -4.08
N ARG A 59 3.13 -7.36 -3.51
CA ARG A 59 1.83 -7.88 -3.98
C ARG A 59 0.68 -7.55 -3.02
N HIS A 60 0.98 -7.14 -1.79
CA HIS A 60 -0.01 -6.82 -0.76
C HIS A 60 0.42 -5.56 0.00
N VAL A 61 -0.52 -4.64 0.22
CA VAL A 61 -0.33 -3.45 1.06
C VAL A 61 -1.47 -3.39 2.08
N ASN A 62 -1.11 -3.25 3.35
CA ASN A 62 -2.07 -3.10 4.45
C ASN A 62 -2.13 -1.64 4.89
N LEU A 63 -3.30 -1.02 4.76
CA LEU A 63 -3.54 0.37 5.12
C LEU A 63 -4.38 0.43 6.40
N GLY A 64 -3.69 0.30 7.54
CA GLY A 64 -4.32 0.12 8.86
C GLY A 64 -4.58 1.40 9.67
N LEU A 65 -4.29 2.59 9.14
CA LEU A 65 -4.48 3.84 9.88
C LEU A 65 -5.96 4.22 9.98
N LEU A 66 -6.44 4.51 11.19
CA LEU A 66 -7.81 4.93 11.48
C LEU A 66 -7.84 6.40 11.94
N PRO A 67 -8.93 7.15 11.71
CA PRO A 67 -10.21 6.70 11.16
C PRO A 67 -10.19 6.46 9.64
N SER A 68 -9.17 6.94 8.93
CA SER A 68 -9.00 6.73 7.49
C SER A 68 -7.52 6.61 7.14
N SER A 69 -7.25 5.83 6.10
CA SER A 69 -5.93 5.64 5.51
C SER A 69 -5.76 6.33 4.15
N SER A 70 -6.73 7.15 3.73
CA SER A 70 -6.80 7.84 2.44
C SER A 70 -5.52 8.56 2.00
N SER A 71 -4.82 9.19 2.95
CA SER A 71 -3.52 9.86 2.68
C SER A 71 -2.41 8.93 2.15
N ALA A 72 -2.55 7.61 2.29
CA ALA A 72 -1.57 6.62 1.85
C ALA A 72 -2.00 5.83 0.60
N TRP A 73 -3.17 6.11 0.03
CA TRP A 73 -3.70 5.37 -1.12
C TRP A 73 -2.81 5.49 -2.37
N GLU A 74 -2.35 6.69 -2.70
CA GLU A 74 -1.45 6.93 -3.83
C GLU A 74 -0.14 6.15 -3.67
N ASN A 75 0.44 6.21 -2.47
CA ASN A 75 1.65 5.47 -2.13
C ASN A 75 1.45 3.97 -2.28
N ALA A 76 0.32 3.43 -1.78
CA ALA A 76 -0.01 2.02 -1.95
C ALA A 76 -0.07 1.62 -3.43
N CYS A 77 -0.77 2.40 -4.26
CA CYS A 77 -0.82 2.18 -5.70
C CYS A 77 0.59 2.19 -6.30
N ASN A 78 1.43 3.20 -6.01
CA ASN A 78 2.80 3.32 -6.54
C ASN A 78 3.70 2.12 -6.21
N MET A 79 3.51 1.52 -5.04
CA MET A 79 4.34 0.42 -4.55
C MET A 79 3.95 -0.96 -5.09
N VAL A 80 2.66 -1.19 -5.32
CA VAL A 80 2.14 -2.47 -5.82
C VAL A 80 2.74 -2.81 -7.19
N ASP A 81 3.05 -4.09 -7.39
CA ASP A 81 3.61 -4.65 -8.60
C ASP A 81 2.77 -4.30 -9.84
N LYS A 82 3.37 -3.53 -10.74
CA LYS A 82 2.72 -3.08 -11.97
C LYS A 82 2.46 -4.20 -12.97
N ARG A 83 3.23 -5.29 -12.93
CA ARG A 83 3.12 -6.40 -13.88
C ARG A 83 2.01 -7.37 -13.52
N PHE A 84 1.85 -7.67 -12.24
CA PHE A 84 0.91 -8.69 -11.75
C PHE A 84 -0.22 -8.12 -10.89
N GLY A 85 -0.24 -6.80 -10.67
CA GLY A 85 -1.21 -6.13 -9.82
C GLY A 85 -0.92 -6.33 -8.34
N GLY A 86 -1.96 -6.42 -7.52
CA GLY A 86 -1.85 -6.76 -6.09
C GLY A 86 -3.10 -6.49 -5.29
N TRP A 87 -2.97 -6.55 -3.97
CA TRP A 87 -4.04 -6.31 -3.02
C TRP A 87 -3.73 -5.09 -2.16
N VAL A 88 -4.76 -4.26 -1.94
CA VAL A 88 -4.74 -3.18 -0.96
C VAL A 88 -5.86 -3.42 0.03
N HIS A 89 -5.49 -3.65 1.28
CA HIS A 89 -6.42 -3.86 2.37
C HIS A 89 -6.64 -2.53 3.09
N VAL A 90 -7.79 -1.89 2.85
CA VAL A 90 -8.08 -0.53 3.33
C VAL A 90 -8.91 -0.59 4.60
N HIS A 91 -8.36 -0.11 5.72
CA HIS A 91 -9.10 0.03 6.97
C HIS A 91 -9.74 1.42 7.05
N GLU A 92 -11.04 1.46 7.33
CA GLU A 92 -11.80 2.71 7.50
C GLU A 92 -12.82 2.57 8.63
N ASN A 93 -13.04 3.66 9.35
CA ASN A 93 -14.21 3.84 10.21
C ASN A 93 -15.33 4.49 9.39
N VAL A 94 -16.42 3.77 9.19
CA VAL A 94 -17.51 4.16 8.28
C VAL A 94 -18.84 4.20 9.03
N ASP A 95 -19.71 5.15 8.70
CA ASP A 95 -21.10 5.06 9.14
C ASP A 95 -21.73 3.76 8.60
N VAL A 96 -22.44 3.01 9.43
CA VAL A 96 -23.06 1.72 9.03
C VAL A 96 -23.99 1.86 7.83
N GLN A 97 -24.56 3.05 7.60
CA GLN A 97 -25.44 3.33 6.46
C GLN A 97 -24.67 3.65 5.17
N ASP A 98 -23.37 3.96 5.26
CA ASP A 98 -22.53 4.42 4.15
C ASP A 98 -21.48 3.39 3.70
N ILE A 99 -21.51 2.15 4.19
CA ILE A 99 -20.51 1.11 3.87
C ILE A 99 -20.40 0.88 2.34
N ASP A 100 -21.53 0.68 1.65
CA ASP A 100 -21.55 0.50 0.20
C ASP A 100 -21.04 1.74 -0.56
N LYS A 101 -21.42 2.92 -0.08
CA LYS A 101 -20.96 4.19 -0.67
C LYS A 101 -19.45 4.35 -0.50
N LYS A 102 -18.91 4.01 0.67
CA LYS A 102 -17.47 4.06 0.94
C LYS A 102 -16.71 3.03 0.10
N ARG A 103 -17.27 1.82 -0.10
CA ARG A 103 -16.73 0.83 -1.04
C ARG A 103 -16.56 1.44 -2.43
N ASP A 104 -17.61 2.05 -2.96
CA ASP A 104 -17.61 2.59 -4.31
C ASP A 104 -16.63 3.77 -4.45
N GLU A 105 -16.54 4.64 -3.42
CA GLU A 105 -15.54 5.70 -3.34
C GLU A 105 -14.11 5.14 -3.40
N ILE A 106 -13.79 4.14 -2.57
CA ILE A 106 -12.47 3.51 -2.51
C ILE A 106 -12.11 2.90 -3.88
N VAL A 107 -13.04 2.17 -4.49
CA VAL A 107 -12.85 1.54 -5.81
C VAL A 107 -12.56 2.59 -6.88
N VAL A 108 -13.34 3.68 -6.92
CA VAL A 108 -13.17 4.74 -7.91
C VAL A 108 -11.82 5.45 -7.73
N GLU A 109 -11.48 5.85 -6.51
CA GLU A 109 -10.26 6.63 -6.24
C GLU A 109 -9.00 5.77 -6.40
N LEU A 110 -8.96 4.55 -5.82
CA LEU A 110 -7.83 3.64 -6.04
C LEU A 110 -7.71 3.24 -7.51
N GLY A 111 -8.83 3.11 -8.24
CA GLY A 111 -8.79 2.86 -9.68
C GLY A 111 -8.13 3.99 -10.45
N LYS A 112 -8.40 5.26 -10.10
CA LYS A 112 -7.73 6.43 -10.69
C LYS A 112 -6.24 6.44 -10.37
N LEU A 113 -5.88 6.34 -9.09
CA LEU A 113 -4.49 6.34 -8.63
C LEU A 113 -3.70 5.18 -9.23
N TRP A 114 -4.33 4.01 -9.35
CA TRP A 114 -3.72 2.85 -9.97
C TRP A 114 -3.41 3.11 -11.44
N ARG A 115 -4.34 3.65 -12.22
CA ARG A 115 -4.10 4.05 -13.62
C ARG A 115 -2.96 5.07 -13.73
N ASP A 116 -3.01 6.13 -12.92
CA ASP A 116 -2.01 7.19 -12.96
C ASP A 116 -0.61 6.65 -12.64
N SER A 117 -0.52 5.68 -11.73
CA SER A 117 0.73 5.02 -11.35
C SER A 117 1.33 4.08 -12.41
N GLN A 118 0.58 3.74 -13.47
CA GLN A 118 1.08 2.92 -14.59
C GLN A 118 1.78 3.78 -15.67
N GLY A 119 1.49 5.08 -15.73
CA GLY A 119 1.90 5.94 -16.85
C GLY A 119 1.37 5.41 -18.19
N ASP A 120 2.14 5.60 -19.27
CA ASP A 120 1.76 5.15 -20.63
C ASP A 120 1.96 3.64 -20.88
N ARG A 121 2.29 2.86 -19.83
CA ARG A 121 2.70 1.46 -20.00
C ARG A 121 1.57 0.49 -20.28
N ILE A 122 0.34 0.86 -19.92
CA ILE A 122 -0.82 -0.04 -20.00
C ILE A 122 -2.03 0.74 -20.53
N PRO A 123 -2.83 0.17 -21.47
CA PRO A 123 -4.09 0.76 -21.86
C PRO A 123 -4.99 1.01 -20.66
N VAL A 124 -5.59 2.20 -20.62
CA VAL A 124 -6.41 2.71 -19.50
C VAL A 124 -7.50 1.73 -19.09
N GLU A 125 -8.06 0.98 -20.04
CA GLU A 125 -9.10 -0.02 -19.79
C GLU A 125 -8.67 -1.23 -18.93
N HIS A 126 -7.36 -1.48 -18.78
CA HIS A 126 -6.87 -2.68 -18.09
C HIS A 126 -6.35 -2.45 -16.68
N ALA A 127 -6.17 -1.20 -16.25
CA ALA A 127 -5.79 -0.85 -14.89
C ALA A 127 -7.05 -0.53 -14.08
N VAL A 128 -7.61 -1.59 -13.49
CA VAL A 128 -8.88 -1.58 -12.74
C VAL A 128 -8.62 -1.91 -11.28
N ALA A 129 -9.34 -1.26 -10.38
CA ALA A 129 -9.44 -1.65 -8.98
C ALA A 129 -10.80 -2.29 -8.75
N GLU A 130 -10.86 -3.44 -8.08
CA GLU A 130 -12.10 -4.14 -7.77
C GLU A 130 -12.17 -4.47 -6.28
N CYS A 131 -13.27 -4.11 -5.61
CA CYS A 131 -13.51 -4.57 -4.25
C CYS A 131 -14.03 -6.01 -4.27
N ARG A 132 -13.26 -6.92 -3.68
CA ARG A 132 -13.55 -8.36 -3.65
C ARG A 132 -14.30 -8.76 -2.39
N HIS A 133 -14.04 -8.08 -1.28
CA HIS A 133 -14.65 -8.36 0.01
C HIS A 133 -14.69 -7.11 0.87
N VAL A 134 -15.71 -7.02 1.72
CA VAL A 134 -15.79 -6.01 2.80
C VAL A 134 -16.05 -6.76 4.09
N GLU A 135 -15.10 -6.67 5.02
CA GLU A 135 -15.21 -7.27 6.34
C GLU A 135 -15.63 -6.21 7.36
N GLU A 136 -16.78 -6.39 8.01
CA GLU A 136 -17.21 -5.57 9.15
C GLU A 136 -16.57 -6.12 10.44
N VAL A 137 -15.45 -5.55 10.85
CA VAL A 137 -14.61 -6.11 11.92
C VAL A 137 -15.22 -5.92 13.30
N LYS A 138 -15.56 -4.67 13.64
CA LYS A 138 -16.10 -4.29 14.95
C LYS A 138 -16.70 -2.89 14.93
N THR A 139 -17.67 -2.66 15.81
CA THR A 139 -18.18 -1.32 16.08
C THR A 139 -17.09 -0.44 16.69
N TYR A 140 -16.86 0.74 16.10
CA TYR A 140 -15.92 1.74 16.61
C TYR A 140 -16.59 2.75 17.55
N ALA A 141 -17.80 3.18 17.20
CA ALA A 141 -18.66 4.08 17.99
C ALA A 141 -20.14 3.82 17.62
N PRO A 142 -21.14 4.36 18.35
CA PRO A 142 -22.54 4.22 17.94
C PRO A 142 -22.77 4.69 16.51
N GLY A 143 -23.23 3.78 15.64
CA GLY A 143 -23.46 4.04 14.21
C GLY A 143 -22.19 3.96 13.33
N VAL A 144 -21.01 3.70 13.89
CA VAL A 144 -19.74 3.64 13.14
C VAL A 144 -19.12 2.25 13.23
N MET A 145 -18.89 1.61 12.08
CA MET A 145 -18.24 0.32 11.90
C MET A 145 -16.81 0.50 11.43
N HIS A 146 -15.86 -0.24 12.02
CA HIS A 146 -14.55 -0.43 11.41
C HIS A 146 -14.68 -1.53 10.36
N CYS A 147 -14.51 -1.15 9.09
CA CYS A 147 -14.50 -2.06 7.96
C CYS A 147 -13.10 -2.25 7.40
N VAL A 148 -12.84 -3.41 6.79
CA VAL A 148 -11.69 -3.66 5.91
C VAL A 148 -12.20 -3.92 4.50
N PHE A 149 -11.77 -3.12 3.55
CA PHE A 149 -12.11 -3.27 2.14
C PHE A 149 -10.92 -3.94 1.43
N ASP A 150 -11.14 -5.14 0.90
CA ASP A 150 -10.13 -5.88 0.15
C ASP A 150 -10.24 -5.49 -1.32
N ILE A 151 -9.29 -4.67 -1.78
CA ILE A 151 -9.25 -4.14 -3.14
C ILE A 151 -8.17 -4.86 -3.93
N GLU A 152 -8.56 -5.50 -5.02
CA GLU A 152 -7.63 -6.07 -5.99
C GLU A 152 -7.31 -5.02 -7.06
N LEU A 153 -6.03 -4.67 -7.18
CA LEU A 153 -5.51 -3.87 -8.28
C LEU A 153 -5.10 -4.81 -9.40
N LEU A 154 -5.82 -4.78 -10.51
CA LEU A 154 -5.61 -5.65 -11.65
C LEU A 154 -4.59 -5.04 -12.62
N SER A 155 -3.74 -5.89 -13.20
CA SER A 155 -2.87 -5.53 -14.31
C SER A 155 -3.03 -6.57 -15.41
N PRO A 156 -3.09 -6.19 -16.69
CA PRO A 156 -3.07 -7.14 -17.78
C PRO A 156 -1.73 -7.87 -17.71
N GLY A 157 -1.78 -9.17 -17.42
CA GLY A 157 -0.59 -10.00 -17.35
C GLY A 157 0.21 -9.86 -18.64
N ILE A 158 1.41 -9.28 -18.55
CA ILE A 158 2.35 -9.33 -19.66
C ILE A 158 2.87 -10.77 -19.70
N GLU A 159 2.25 -11.59 -20.56
CA GLU A 159 2.76 -12.90 -20.95
C GLU A 159 4.20 -12.73 -21.48
N SER A 160 5.11 -13.53 -20.94
CA SER A 160 6.53 -13.56 -21.30
C SER A 160 6.78 -14.24 -22.63
#